data_AF-L9KK42-F1
#
_entry.id   AF-L9KK42-F1
#
_cell.length_a   1.000
_cell.length_b   1.000
_cell.length_c   1.000
_cell.angle_alpha   90.00
_cell.angle_beta   90.00
_cell.angle_gamma   90.00
#
_symmetry.space_group_name_H-M   'P 1'
#
loop_
_entity.id
_entity.type
_entity.pdbx_description
1 polymer ?
#
loop_
_entity_poly.entity_id
_entity_poly.type
_entity_poly.pdbx_seq_one_letter_code
_entity_poly.pdbx_strand_id
1 'polypeptide(L)'
;MLARLVLGLVIFDAAVTAPTLELINYDSETYDATLEELDNLYNYENVPIDQAEIEIVTVMPSGNKELLTPPPQTEDAQEEEEEEESTPRLIDGSSPQEPEFTGVLGPHTNEDDLRRIDLTSNLISEIDEDAFQKLPQLRELVLRDNKIRQLPELPTTLMFIDISHNRLGKKGIKQEAFKDMYDLHHLYLTDNNLDHIPLPLPENLRALHLQNNNILQMHEDTFCNVKNLTYIRKALEDIRLDGNPINLSKTPQAYMCLPRLPVGSLV
;
A
#
# COMPACT_ATOMS: atom_id res chain seq x y z
N MET A 1 2.20 13.58 -18.95
CA MET A 1 3.36 14.17 -18.26
C MET A 1 3.72 13.21 -17.13
N LEU A 2 4.75 12.39 -17.32
CA LEU A 2 5.18 11.34 -16.38
C LEU A 2 6.31 11.91 -15.52
N ALA A 3 6.14 11.90 -14.19
CA ALA A 3 7.26 12.16 -13.28
C ALA A 3 8.05 10.85 -13.14
N ARG A 4 9.21 10.77 -13.79
CA ARG A 4 10.20 9.70 -13.62
C ARG A 4 11.14 10.11 -12.49
N LEU A 5 11.04 9.46 -11.33
CA LEU A 5 11.96 9.64 -10.22
C LEU A 5 12.97 8.48 -10.28
N VAL A 6 14.07 8.70 -11.00
CA VAL A 6 15.19 7.75 -11.09
C VAL A 6 16.14 8.06 -9.94
N LEU A 7 16.00 7.32 -8.84
CA LEU A 7 17.09 7.11 -7.89
C LEU A 7 17.94 5.97 -8.46
N GLY A 8 19.27 6.06 -8.42
CA GLY A 8 20.17 5.13 -9.10
C GLY A 8 19.79 3.67 -8.86
N LEU A 9 19.35 2.97 -9.91
CA LEU A 9 18.81 1.60 -9.90
C LEU A 9 17.48 1.42 -9.13
N VAL A 10 16.43 2.12 -9.55
CA VAL A 10 15.05 1.78 -9.15
C VAL A 10 14.17 1.78 -10.39
N ILE A 11 13.68 0.60 -10.81
CA ILE A 11 12.66 0.50 -11.87
C ILE A 11 11.29 0.50 -11.21
N PHE A 12 10.59 1.63 -11.28
CA PHE A 12 9.16 1.68 -10.97
C PHE A 12 8.35 1.28 -12.20
N ASP A 13 8.02 -0.01 -12.35
CA ASP A 13 7.15 -0.49 -13.41
C ASP A 13 5.68 -0.10 -13.13
N ALA A 14 5.21 0.95 -13.81
CA ALA A 14 3.80 1.27 -13.90
C ALA A 14 3.17 0.43 -15.04
N ALA A 15 2.83 -0.83 -14.76
CA ALA A 15 2.04 -1.63 -15.67
C ALA A 15 0.55 -1.27 -15.54
N VAL A 16 0.01 -0.51 -16.49
CA VAL A 16 -1.44 -0.53 -16.78
C VAL A 16 -1.70 -1.78 -17.61
N THR A 17 -1.76 -2.94 -16.96
CA THR A 17 -2.31 -4.13 -17.62
C THR A 17 -3.82 -4.03 -17.54
N ALA A 18 -4.43 -3.75 -18.70
CA ALA A 18 -5.83 -4.07 -18.90
C ALA A 18 -6.01 -5.58 -18.63
N PRO A 19 -7.09 -6.02 -17.96
CA PRO A 19 -7.33 -7.44 -17.78
C PRO A 19 -7.51 -8.09 -19.15
N THR A 20 -6.54 -8.92 -19.55
CA THR A 20 -6.75 -9.93 -20.58
C THR A 20 -7.67 -10.98 -20.00
N LEU A 21 -8.88 -11.08 -20.56
CA LEU A 21 -9.80 -12.19 -20.30
C LEU A 21 -9.12 -13.49 -20.73
N GLU A 22 -8.65 -14.27 -19.77
CA GLU A 22 -8.38 -15.69 -20.03
C GLU A 22 -9.71 -16.44 -20.04
N LEU A 23 -10.00 -17.06 -21.19
CA LEU A 23 -11.08 -18.02 -21.35
C LEU A 23 -10.79 -19.22 -20.45
N ILE A 24 -11.59 -19.42 -19.41
CA ILE A 24 -11.51 -20.63 -18.59
C ILE A 24 -12.15 -21.76 -19.42
N ASN A 25 -11.33 -22.65 -19.95
CA ASN A 25 -11.79 -23.87 -20.61
C ASN A 25 -12.14 -24.90 -19.50
N TYR A 26 -13.42 -25.20 -19.34
CA TYR A 26 -13.89 -26.21 -18.39
C TYR A 26 -13.61 -27.60 -18.97
N ASP A 27 -12.48 -28.19 -18.61
CA ASP A 27 -12.27 -29.63 -18.78
C ASP A 27 -13.02 -30.38 -17.67
N SER A 28 -14.06 -31.08 -18.10
CA SER A 28 -15.06 -31.75 -17.26
C SER A 28 -14.70 -33.22 -17.01
N GLU A 29 -13.54 -33.54 -16.44
CA GLU A 29 -13.26 -34.93 -16.06
C GLU A 29 -12.31 -35.05 -14.86
N THR A 30 -12.72 -34.66 -13.65
CA THR A 30 -12.25 -35.33 -12.41
C THR A 30 -13.13 -34.97 -11.20
N TYR A 31 -14.20 -35.71 -10.94
CA TYR A 31 -14.73 -35.94 -9.57
C TYR A 31 -15.61 -37.19 -9.59
N ASP A 32 -14.96 -38.36 -9.54
CA ASP A 32 -15.62 -39.57 -9.05
C ASP A 32 -15.64 -39.48 -7.51
N ALA A 33 -16.79 -39.12 -6.95
CA ALA A 33 -17.06 -39.25 -5.52
C ALA A 33 -18.26 -40.19 -5.34
N THR A 34 -18.03 -41.28 -4.61
CA THR A 34 -18.97 -42.37 -4.35
C THR A 34 -20.14 -41.94 -3.47
N LEU A 35 -21.35 -42.39 -3.81
CA LEU A 35 -22.66 -42.01 -3.24
C LEU A 35 -22.97 -42.53 -1.81
N GLU A 36 -21.97 -42.85 -0.98
CA GLU A 36 -22.20 -43.44 0.37
C GLU A 36 -21.77 -42.56 1.56
N GLU A 37 -21.29 -41.33 1.35
CA GLU A 37 -20.83 -40.46 2.46
C GLU A 37 -21.69 -39.21 2.72
N LEU A 38 -22.84 -39.05 2.05
CA LEU A 38 -23.63 -37.80 2.12
C LEU A 38 -24.87 -37.83 3.03
N ASP A 39 -25.01 -38.80 3.94
CA ASP A 39 -26.25 -38.98 4.72
C ASP A 39 -26.26 -38.30 6.11
N ASN A 40 -25.35 -37.37 6.43
CA ASN A 40 -25.28 -36.81 7.80
C ASN A 40 -24.72 -35.39 7.93
N LEU A 41 -25.27 -34.36 7.27
CA LEU A 41 -25.04 -32.99 7.79
C LEU A 41 -26.03 -31.86 7.44
N TYR A 42 -27.30 -32.13 7.12
CA TYR A 42 -28.27 -31.04 6.97
C TYR A 42 -29.63 -31.40 7.58
N ASN A 43 -29.73 -31.24 8.91
CA ASN A 43 -31.00 -31.25 9.60
C ASN A 43 -31.60 -29.83 9.57
N TYR A 44 -32.36 -29.52 8.52
CA TYR A 44 -33.18 -28.30 8.43
C TYR A 44 -34.62 -28.62 8.85
N GLU A 45 -34.85 -28.72 10.16
CA GLU A 45 -36.22 -28.63 10.68
C GLU A 45 -36.37 -27.34 11.49
N ASN A 46 -37.37 -26.56 11.09
CA ASN A 46 -37.91 -25.33 11.69
C ASN A 46 -37.40 -24.00 11.12
N VAL A 47 -37.87 -23.65 9.92
CA VAL A 47 -38.14 -22.24 9.55
C VAL A 47 -39.59 -22.15 9.05
N PRO A 48 -40.48 -21.38 9.71
CA PRO A 48 -41.85 -21.15 9.26
C PRO A 48 -41.86 -20.28 8.00
N ILE A 49 -42.55 -20.75 6.96
CA ILE A 49 -42.80 -20.01 5.72
C ILE A 49 -44.08 -19.22 5.92
N ASP A 50 -44.03 -17.89 5.85
CA ASP A 50 -45.22 -17.08 5.59
C ASP A 50 -44.96 -16.06 4.48
N GLN A 51 -45.65 -16.36 3.37
CA GLN A 51 -46.16 -15.55 2.27
C GLN A 51 -45.26 -14.51 1.57
N ALA A 52 -44.90 -14.89 0.36
CA ALA A 52 -44.48 -14.02 -0.73
C ALA A 52 -45.66 -13.22 -1.30
N GLU A 53 -45.45 -11.93 -1.55
CA GLU A 53 -46.09 -11.22 -2.66
C GLU A 53 -44.99 -10.61 -3.54
N ILE A 54 -44.99 -11.04 -4.80
CA ILE A 54 -44.09 -10.59 -5.86
C ILE A 54 -44.89 -9.56 -6.68
N GLU A 55 -44.51 -8.29 -6.65
CA GLU A 55 -44.88 -7.34 -7.71
C GLU A 55 -43.70 -7.15 -8.66
N ILE A 56 -43.81 -7.73 -9.85
CA ILE A 56 -42.92 -7.45 -10.99
C ILE A 56 -43.51 -6.26 -11.73
N VAL A 57 -42.80 -5.13 -11.74
CA VAL A 57 -43.04 -4.07 -12.73
C VAL A 57 -41.72 -3.78 -13.46
N THR A 58 -41.64 -4.27 -14.69
CA THR A 58 -40.56 -3.96 -15.63
C THR A 58 -40.99 -2.75 -16.46
N VAL A 59 -40.24 -1.65 -16.40
CA VAL A 59 -40.33 -0.56 -17.39
C VAL A 59 -38.93 -0.17 -17.86
N MET A 60 -38.68 -0.40 -19.14
CA MET A 60 -37.50 0.07 -19.88
C MET A 60 -37.68 1.55 -20.23
N PRO A 61 -36.61 2.37 -20.24
CA PRO A 61 -36.58 3.55 -21.10
C PRO A 61 -35.68 3.29 -22.31
N SER A 62 -36.31 3.21 -23.48
CA SER A 62 -35.64 3.44 -24.77
C SER A 62 -35.35 4.93 -24.95
N GLY A 63 -34.31 5.19 -25.72
CA GLY A 63 -33.63 6.48 -25.80
C GLY A 63 -34.42 7.61 -26.46
N ASN A 64 -33.89 8.82 -26.28
CA ASN A 64 -34.00 9.90 -27.25
C ASN A 64 -32.63 10.54 -27.42
N LYS A 65 -32.18 10.58 -28.68
CA LYS A 65 -31.12 11.45 -29.18
C LYS A 65 -31.70 12.85 -29.29
N GLU A 66 -31.03 13.85 -28.72
CA GLU A 66 -30.97 15.17 -29.34
C GLU A 66 -29.58 15.78 -29.21
N LEU A 67 -29.14 16.28 -30.36
CA LEU A 67 -27.89 16.90 -30.70
C LEU A 67 -28.11 18.40 -30.56
N LEU A 68 -27.32 19.12 -29.75
CA LEU A 68 -27.21 20.58 -29.88
C LEU A 68 -25.76 21.03 -29.65
N THR A 69 -25.28 21.74 -30.65
CA THR A 69 -23.95 22.31 -30.87
C THR A 69 -23.63 23.52 -29.97
N PRO A 70 -22.34 23.89 -29.79
CA PRO A 70 -21.95 25.05 -29.01
C PRO A 70 -22.13 26.38 -29.79
N PRO A 71 -22.45 27.50 -29.13
CA PRO A 71 -22.36 28.83 -29.73
C PRO A 71 -20.93 29.43 -29.57
N PRO A 72 -20.63 30.53 -30.29
CA PRO A 72 -19.32 30.76 -30.88
C PRO A 72 -18.34 31.58 -30.03
N GLN A 73 -17.09 31.50 -30.45
CA GLN A 73 -15.99 32.41 -30.12
C GLN A 73 -16.32 33.84 -30.57
N THR A 74 -16.08 34.82 -29.69
CA THR A 74 -15.88 36.21 -30.09
C THR A 74 -14.39 36.47 -30.23
N GLU A 75 -14.05 36.91 -31.44
CA GLU A 75 -12.82 37.54 -31.86
C GLU A 75 -12.55 38.79 -31.01
N ASP A 76 -11.31 38.96 -30.56
CA ASP A 76 -10.67 40.27 -30.55
C ASP A 76 -9.28 40.07 -31.15
N ALA A 77 -9.13 40.62 -32.35
CA ALA A 77 -7.89 40.79 -33.08
C ALA A 77 -7.40 42.22 -32.83
N GLN A 78 -6.11 42.37 -32.54
CA GLN A 78 -5.31 43.60 -32.75
C GLN A 78 -3.84 43.13 -32.84
N GLU A 79 -3.32 43.09 -34.08
CA GLU A 79 -2.29 44.01 -34.63
C GLU A 79 -0.90 43.70 -34.03
N GLU A 80 -0.08 42.88 -34.70
CA GLU A 80 0.90 43.25 -35.74
C GLU A 80 1.90 44.33 -35.29
N GLU A 81 3.10 43.90 -34.90
CA GLU A 81 4.34 44.57 -35.31
C GLU A 81 5.38 43.51 -35.67
N GLU A 82 5.78 43.54 -36.94
CA GLU A 82 6.87 42.79 -37.55
C GLU A 82 8.22 43.46 -37.22
N GLU A 83 9.20 42.68 -36.78
CA GLU A 83 10.62 42.98 -37.07
C GLU A 83 11.29 41.68 -37.58
N GLU A 84 11.45 41.63 -38.91
CA GLU A 84 12.50 40.89 -39.63
C GLU A 84 13.90 41.38 -39.15
N GLU A 85 15.03 40.68 -39.22
CA GLU A 85 15.48 39.42 -39.80
C GLU A 85 16.90 39.23 -39.24
N SER A 86 17.27 38.02 -38.82
CA SER A 86 18.65 37.55 -38.96
C SER A 86 18.70 36.04 -38.80
N THR A 87 18.52 35.33 -39.90
CA THR A 87 18.85 33.91 -40.01
C THR A 87 20.38 33.72 -39.98
N PRO A 88 20.92 32.75 -39.21
CA PRO A 88 22.17 32.11 -39.56
C PRO A 88 21.93 30.76 -40.22
N ARG A 89 22.69 30.54 -41.29
CA ARG A 89 22.74 29.32 -42.09
C ARG A 89 23.19 28.10 -41.28
N LEU A 90 22.68 26.96 -41.74
CA LEU A 90 23.09 25.60 -41.39
C LEU A 90 24.62 25.41 -41.42
N ILE A 91 25.18 24.92 -40.32
CA ILE A 91 26.49 24.28 -40.26
C ILE A 91 26.27 22.84 -39.81
N ASP A 92 27.00 21.97 -40.49
CA ASP A 92 26.99 20.52 -40.55
C ASP A 92 27.26 19.80 -39.21
N GLY A 93 26.58 18.66 -39.07
CA GLY A 93 27.02 17.44 -38.37
C GLY A 93 27.77 17.57 -37.04
N SER A 94 27.03 17.62 -35.94
CA SER A 94 27.36 16.95 -34.69
C SER A 94 26.12 16.88 -33.80
N SER A 95 25.71 15.66 -33.48
CA SER A 95 24.58 15.33 -32.61
C SER A 95 24.59 16.17 -31.33
N PRO A 96 23.53 16.92 -30.99
CA PRO A 96 23.32 17.31 -29.61
C PRO A 96 22.88 16.04 -28.90
N GLN A 97 23.75 15.51 -28.03
CA GLN A 97 23.29 14.62 -26.97
C GLN A 97 22.11 15.31 -26.30
N GLU A 98 20.98 14.61 -26.28
CA GLU A 98 19.84 14.98 -25.44
C GLU A 98 20.37 15.35 -24.05
N PRO A 99 19.84 16.41 -23.41
CA PRO A 99 20.23 16.69 -22.04
C PRO A 99 19.87 15.44 -21.22
N GLU A 100 20.89 14.71 -20.79
CA GLU A 100 20.73 13.63 -19.82
C GLU A 100 19.99 14.24 -18.63
N PHE A 101 18.72 13.90 -18.52
CA PHE A 101 17.86 14.30 -17.41
C PHE A 101 18.37 13.52 -16.19
N THR A 102 19.41 14.06 -15.55
CA THR A 102 19.82 13.67 -14.21
C THR A 102 18.63 13.92 -13.29
N GLY A 103 18.39 12.97 -12.39
CA GLY A 103 17.13 12.80 -11.69
C GLY A 103 16.63 14.01 -10.89
N VAL A 104 15.54 13.81 -10.16
CA VAL A 104 14.87 14.81 -9.30
C VAL A 104 15.80 15.43 -8.24
N LEU A 105 17.01 14.91 -8.09
CA LEU A 105 18.06 15.46 -7.27
C LEU A 105 19.21 15.93 -8.17
N GLY A 106 19.48 17.24 -8.14
CA GLY A 106 20.52 17.86 -8.96
C GLY A 106 21.92 17.28 -8.69
N PRO A 107 22.94 17.65 -9.50
CA PRO A 107 24.29 17.05 -9.52
C PRO A 107 25.14 17.25 -8.23
N HIS A 108 24.51 17.60 -7.10
CA HIS A 108 25.15 17.84 -5.81
C HIS A 108 24.51 17.05 -4.65
N THR A 109 23.53 16.19 -4.88
CA THR A 109 23.07 15.28 -3.81
C THR A 109 24.01 14.11 -3.69
N ASN A 110 24.85 14.17 -2.68
CA ASN A 110 25.62 13.02 -2.23
C ASN A 110 24.63 12.01 -1.63
N GLU A 111 24.49 10.82 -2.25
CA GLU A 111 23.63 9.74 -1.75
C GLU A 111 24.01 9.35 -0.31
N ASP A 112 25.26 9.57 0.07
CA ASP A 112 25.81 9.39 1.42
C ASP A 112 25.21 10.31 2.50
N ASP A 113 24.51 11.38 2.14
CA ASP A 113 23.92 12.33 3.09
C ASP A 113 22.38 12.26 3.15
N LEU A 114 21.75 11.39 2.35
CA LEU A 114 20.29 11.34 2.25
C LEU A 114 19.70 10.73 3.53
N ARG A 115 18.98 11.56 4.29
CA ARG A 115 18.36 11.17 5.57
C ARG A 115 16.87 10.91 5.50
N ARG A 116 16.19 11.49 4.52
CA ARG A 116 14.73 11.38 4.38
C ARG A 116 14.37 11.16 2.92
N ILE A 117 13.51 10.17 2.69
CA ILE A 117 12.81 9.93 1.43
C ILE A 117 11.31 10.08 1.69
N ASP A 118 10.67 10.94 0.90
CA ASP A 118 9.23 11.14 0.93
C ASP A 118 8.68 10.99 -0.48
N LEU A 119 7.92 9.92 -0.70
CA LEU A 119 7.29 9.57 -1.97
C LEU A 119 5.77 9.46 -1.81
N THR A 120 5.20 10.24 -0.88
CA THR A 120 3.77 10.28 -0.60
C THR A 120 2.94 10.55 -1.87
N SER A 121 1.77 9.90 -1.98
CA SER A 121 0.78 10.16 -3.04
C SER A 121 1.31 9.93 -4.46
N ASN A 122 2.10 8.88 -4.65
CA ASN A 122 2.52 8.41 -5.96
C ASN A 122 1.72 7.17 -6.37
N LEU A 123 2.06 6.58 -7.52
CA LEU A 123 1.40 5.38 -8.04
C LEU A 123 2.30 4.15 -7.95
N ILE A 124 3.23 4.15 -6.99
CA ILE A 124 4.23 3.10 -6.83
C ILE A 124 3.53 1.79 -6.45
N SER A 125 3.66 0.76 -7.28
CA SER A 125 3.14 -0.59 -7.00
C SER A 125 4.20 -1.55 -6.49
N GLU A 126 5.44 -1.37 -6.94
CA GLU A 126 6.57 -2.27 -6.70
C GLU A 126 7.82 -1.43 -6.43
N ILE A 127 8.69 -1.93 -5.55
CA ILE A 127 10.00 -1.35 -5.23
C ILE A 127 10.99 -2.51 -5.28
N ASP A 128 12.11 -2.32 -5.96
CA ASP A 128 13.19 -3.31 -6.01
C ASP A 128 13.68 -3.68 -4.60
N GLU A 129 14.01 -4.96 -4.40
CA GLU A 129 14.31 -5.52 -3.07
C GLU A 129 15.49 -4.83 -2.37
N ASP A 130 16.47 -4.35 -3.13
CA ASP A 130 17.70 -3.70 -2.66
C ASP A 130 17.71 -2.17 -2.86
N ALA A 131 16.57 -1.56 -3.23
CA ALA A 131 16.47 -0.14 -3.61
C ALA A 131 17.02 0.84 -2.55
N PHE A 132 16.95 0.49 -1.26
CA PHE A 132 17.40 1.33 -0.15
C PHE A 132 18.69 0.84 0.52
N GLN A 133 19.31 -0.23 0.03
CA GLN A 133 20.46 -0.87 0.68
C GLN A 133 21.70 0.03 0.71
N LYS A 134 21.84 0.94 -0.27
CA LYS A 134 22.99 1.85 -0.43
C LYS A 134 22.79 3.22 0.23
N LEU A 135 21.80 3.37 1.11
CA LEU A 135 21.50 4.63 1.79
C LEU A 135 21.81 4.54 3.30
N PRO A 136 23.10 4.52 3.70
CA PRO A 136 23.51 4.23 5.07
C PRO A 136 23.14 5.32 6.08
N GLN A 137 22.75 6.51 5.62
CA GLN A 137 22.30 7.61 6.49
C GLN A 137 20.78 7.78 6.51
N LEU A 138 20.01 6.91 5.83
CA LEU A 138 18.57 7.06 5.75
C LEU A 138 17.92 6.83 7.13
N ARG A 139 17.16 7.83 7.58
CA ARG A 139 16.47 7.86 8.89
C ARG A 139 14.95 7.87 8.75
N GLU A 140 14.42 8.46 7.69
CA GLU A 140 12.98 8.59 7.49
C GLU A 140 12.57 8.10 6.10
N LEU A 141 11.58 7.21 6.05
CA LEU A 141 10.99 6.71 4.81
C LEU A 141 9.47 6.89 4.85
N VAL A 142 8.95 7.70 3.94
CA VAL A 142 7.52 7.97 3.79
C VAL A 142 7.07 7.52 2.40
N LEU A 143 6.21 6.50 2.37
CA LEU A 143 5.65 5.86 1.17
C LEU A 143 4.12 5.89 1.18
N ARG A 144 3.54 6.81 1.95
CA ARG A 144 2.10 6.92 2.16
C ARG A 144 1.32 7.10 0.86
N ASP A 145 0.09 6.59 0.78
CA ASP A 145 -0.82 6.80 -0.35
C ASP A 145 -0.24 6.32 -1.69
N ASN A 146 0.24 5.07 -1.72
CA ASN A 146 0.76 4.41 -2.91
C ASN A 146 -0.04 3.10 -3.17
N LYS A 147 0.51 2.20 -4.00
CA LYS A 147 -0.10 0.90 -4.34
C LYS A 147 0.82 -0.27 -3.98
N ILE A 148 1.72 -0.07 -3.03
CA ILE A 148 2.78 -1.02 -2.67
C ILE A 148 2.15 -2.29 -2.12
N ARG A 149 2.54 -3.44 -2.69
CA ARG A 149 2.08 -4.76 -2.26
C ARG A 149 3.11 -5.49 -1.39
N GLN A 150 4.38 -5.16 -1.55
CA GLN A 150 5.49 -5.77 -0.84
C GLN A 150 6.55 -4.74 -0.47
N LEU A 151 7.07 -4.86 0.74
CA LEU A 151 8.14 -4.04 1.29
C LEU A 151 9.51 -4.58 0.81
N PRO A 152 10.42 -3.71 0.34
CA PRO A 152 11.80 -4.08 0.04
C PRO A 152 12.60 -4.27 1.34
N GLU A 153 13.88 -4.62 1.23
CA GLU A 153 14.78 -4.61 2.37
C GLU A 153 15.05 -3.18 2.83
N LEU A 154 14.79 -2.94 4.11
CA LEU A 154 14.92 -1.62 4.71
C LEU A 154 16.24 -1.49 5.46
N PRO A 155 16.93 -0.34 5.36
CA PRO A 155 18.15 -0.10 6.14
C PRO A 155 17.80 -0.01 7.63
N THR A 156 18.63 -0.65 8.46
CA THR A 156 18.43 -0.71 9.92
C THR A 156 18.59 0.63 10.64
N THR A 157 19.08 1.66 9.94
CA THR A 157 19.25 3.02 10.44
C THR A 157 17.95 3.83 10.51
N LEU A 158 16.86 3.34 9.91
CA LEU A 158 15.58 4.04 9.90
C LEU A 158 15.03 4.23 11.32
N MET A 159 14.56 5.45 11.58
CA MET A 159 13.93 5.89 12.81
C MET A 159 12.42 6.08 12.65
N PHE A 160 11.96 6.34 11.42
CA PHE A 160 10.57 6.59 11.09
C PHE A 160 10.22 5.92 9.77
N ILE A 161 9.15 5.13 9.78
CA ILE A 161 8.59 4.47 8.60
C ILE A 161 7.09 4.75 8.56
N ASP A 162 6.62 5.34 7.47
CA ASP A 162 5.19 5.47 7.18
C ASP A 162 4.87 4.91 5.79
N ILE A 163 4.10 3.83 5.79
CA ILE A 163 3.65 3.11 4.59
C ILE A 163 2.12 2.97 4.65
N SER A 164 1.47 3.94 5.29
CA SER A 164 0.01 3.94 5.43
C SER A 164 -0.67 4.11 4.06
N HIS A 165 -1.91 3.65 3.94
CA HIS A 165 -2.69 3.71 2.69
C HIS A 165 -1.98 3.05 1.51
N ASN A 166 -1.60 1.79 1.70
CA ASN A 166 -1.02 0.94 0.66
C ASN A 166 -1.81 -0.37 0.55
N ARG A 167 -1.21 -1.40 -0.08
CA ARG A 167 -1.86 -2.69 -0.34
C ARG A 167 -1.02 -3.85 0.22
N LEU A 168 -0.30 -3.60 1.33
CA LEU A 168 0.51 -4.61 1.99
C LEU A 168 -0.41 -5.70 2.54
N GLY A 169 -0.32 -6.89 1.97
CA GLY A 169 -1.05 -8.07 2.44
C GLY A 169 -0.21 -8.94 3.37
N LYS A 170 -0.71 -10.15 3.63
CA LYS A 170 -0.01 -11.19 4.43
C LYS A 170 1.46 -11.43 4.05
N LYS A 171 1.78 -11.41 2.76
CA LYS A 171 3.15 -11.63 2.25
C LYS A 171 3.90 -10.34 1.97
N GLY A 172 3.27 -9.19 2.24
CA GLY A 172 3.81 -7.88 1.91
C GLY A 172 4.96 -7.47 2.84
N ILE A 173 5.05 -8.05 4.03
CA ILE A 173 6.14 -7.81 4.98
C ILE A 173 6.82 -9.15 5.24
N LYS A 174 8.14 -9.21 5.00
CA LYS A 174 8.94 -10.41 5.28
C LYS A 174 8.94 -10.70 6.79
N GLN A 175 9.09 -11.98 7.14
CA GLN A 175 9.32 -12.36 8.53
C GLN A 175 10.59 -11.68 9.05
N GLU A 176 10.56 -11.18 10.28
CA GLU A 176 11.69 -10.49 10.90
C GLU A 176 12.16 -9.20 10.20
N ALA A 177 11.35 -8.61 9.29
CA ALA A 177 11.72 -7.40 8.54
C ALA A 177 12.19 -6.22 9.41
N PHE A 178 11.73 -6.12 10.66
CA PHE A 178 12.03 -5.02 11.57
C PHE A 178 12.91 -5.42 12.78
N LYS A 179 13.40 -6.67 12.83
CA LYS A 179 14.04 -7.26 14.01
C LYS A 179 15.28 -6.49 14.49
N ASP A 180 16.13 -6.08 13.54
CA ASP A 180 17.42 -5.45 13.82
C ASP A 180 17.38 -3.92 13.75
N MET A 181 16.18 -3.33 13.67
CA MET A 181 15.97 -1.89 13.54
C MET A 181 15.92 -1.20 14.91
N TYR A 182 17.03 -1.24 15.64
CA TYR A 182 17.12 -0.73 17.02
C TYR A 182 16.86 0.79 17.15
N ASP A 183 17.02 1.55 16.06
CA ASP A 183 16.77 2.99 16.04
C ASP A 183 15.32 3.34 15.66
N LEU A 184 14.50 2.35 15.26
CA LEU A 184 13.15 2.57 14.79
C LEU A 184 12.22 2.95 15.95
N HIS A 185 11.62 4.14 15.85
CA HIS A 185 10.73 4.68 16.87
C HIS A 185 9.27 4.72 16.43
N HIS A 186 8.99 4.89 15.14
CA HIS A 186 7.63 5.02 14.62
C HIS A 186 7.45 4.11 13.40
N LEU A 187 6.43 3.25 13.45
CA LEU A 187 6.06 2.36 12.36
C LEU A 187 4.56 2.51 12.08
N TYR A 188 4.24 3.14 10.97
CA TYR A 188 2.87 3.38 10.53
C TYR A 188 2.53 2.53 9.31
N LEU A 189 1.53 1.67 9.49
CA LEU A 189 1.05 0.67 8.54
C LEU A 189 -0.49 0.73 8.44
N THR A 190 -1.07 1.88 8.80
CA THR A 190 -2.52 2.14 8.78
C THR A 190 -3.10 1.96 7.37
N ASP A 191 -4.34 1.49 7.26
CA ASP A 191 -5.04 1.34 5.97
C ASP A 191 -4.24 0.50 4.96
N ASN A 192 -3.95 -0.74 5.34
CA ASN A 192 -3.34 -1.76 4.49
C ASN A 192 -4.21 -3.04 4.52
N ASN A 193 -3.68 -4.18 4.08
CA ASN A 193 -4.38 -5.45 4.06
C ASN A 193 -3.70 -6.52 4.93
N LEU A 194 -3.00 -6.10 5.98
CA LEU A 194 -2.27 -7.00 6.88
C LEU A 194 -3.24 -7.86 7.68
N ASP A 195 -2.97 -9.16 7.78
CA ASP A 195 -3.77 -10.11 8.57
C ASP A 195 -3.10 -10.48 9.91
N HIS A 196 -1.89 -9.96 10.16
CA HIS A 196 -1.11 -10.18 11.37
C HIS A 196 -0.25 -8.95 11.72
N ILE A 197 0.18 -8.88 12.97
CA ILE A 197 1.16 -7.89 13.44
C ILE A 197 2.56 -8.38 12.99
N PRO A 198 3.40 -7.54 12.36
CA PRO A 198 4.73 -7.95 11.92
C PRO A 198 5.65 -8.16 13.13
N LEU A 199 6.07 -9.40 13.36
CA LEU A 199 6.91 -9.80 14.48
C LEU A 199 8.29 -10.32 14.00
N PRO A 200 9.35 -10.17 14.82
CA PRO A 200 9.41 -9.37 16.05
C PRO A 200 9.41 -7.85 15.77
N LEU A 201 8.83 -7.08 16.70
CA LEU A 201 8.87 -5.61 16.70
C LEU A 201 10.15 -5.11 17.39
N PRO A 202 10.81 -4.05 16.89
CA PRO A 202 12.04 -3.52 17.48
C PRO A 202 11.86 -3.00 18.91
N GLU A 203 12.89 -3.20 19.75
CA GLU A 203 12.81 -2.97 21.21
C GLU A 203 12.50 -1.51 21.57
N ASN A 204 13.03 -0.56 20.80
CA ASN A 204 12.89 0.88 21.05
C ASN A 204 11.68 1.52 20.34
N LEU A 205 10.82 0.71 19.71
CA LEU A 205 9.62 1.20 19.03
C LEU A 205 8.71 1.92 20.03
N ARG A 206 8.27 3.12 19.67
CA ARG A 206 7.44 3.99 20.52
C ARG A 206 5.99 4.03 20.07
N ALA A 207 5.77 4.03 18.76
CA ALA A 207 4.45 4.07 18.16
C ALA A 207 4.31 2.98 17.08
N LEU A 208 3.23 2.21 17.18
CA LEU A 208 2.82 1.21 16.20
C LEU A 208 1.38 1.47 15.77
N HIS A 209 1.19 1.88 14.53
CA HIS A 209 -0.12 2.19 13.97
C HIS A 209 -0.48 1.16 12.92
N LEU A 210 -1.52 0.37 13.20
CA LEU A 210 -2.00 -0.75 12.39
C LEU A 210 -3.50 -0.66 12.12
N GLN A 211 -4.09 0.53 12.28
CA GLN A 211 -5.53 0.74 12.11
C GLN A 211 -6.00 0.31 10.72
N ASN A 212 -7.27 -0.08 10.62
CA ASN A 212 -7.92 -0.44 9.35
C ASN A 212 -7.13 -1.47 8.54
N ASN A 213 -6.77 -2.57 9.19
CA ASN A 213 -6.19 -3.77 8.56
C ASN A 213 -7.13 -4.97 8.81
N ASN A 214 -6.69 -6.17 8.48
CA ASN A 214 -7.43 -7.43 8.63
C ASN A 214 -6.88 -8.30 9.78
N ILE A 215 -6.27 -7.70 10.81
CA ILE A 215 -5.64 -8.44 11.91
C ILE A 215 -6.73 -9.12 12.74
N LEU A 216 -6.73 -10.45 12.80
CA LEU A 216 -7.78 -11.24 13.47
C LEU A 216 -7.45 -11.61 14.91
N GLN A 217 -6.17 -11.81 15.21
CA GLN A 217 -5.71 -12.32 16.50
C GLN A 217 -4.29 -11.87 16.79
N MET A 218 -3.91 -11.94 18.07
CA MET A 218 -2.54 -11.74 18.54
C MET A 218 -2.17 -12.82 19.55
N HIS A 219 -0.89 -13.15 19.64
CA HIS A 219 -0.35 -14.14 20.56
C HIS A 219 0.17 -13.49 21.85
N GLU A 220 0.36 -14.29 22.89
CA GLU A 220 0.81 -13.84 24.22
C GLU A 220 2.19 -13.16 24.20
N ASP A 221 3.00 -13.48 23.21
CA ASP A 221 4.35 -12.99 23.00
C ASP A 221 4.44 -11.84 21.99
N THR A 222 3.30 -11.28 21.56
CA THR A 222 3.25 -10.19 20.56
C THR A 222 4.02 -8.96 21.02
N PHE A 223 3.74 -8.45 22.23
CA PHE A 223 4.46 -7.31 22.79
C PHE A 223 5.32 -7.67 24.01
N CYS A 224 5.01 -8.78 24.68
CA CYS A 224 5.60 -9.16 25.94
C CYS A 224 6.49 -10.40 25.82
N ASN A 225 7.52 -10.49 26.66
CA ASN A 225 8.34 -11.69 26.76
C ASN A 225 7.73 -12.66 27.76
N VAL A 226 7.02 -13.68 27.28
CA VAL A 226 6.38 -14.71 28.12
C VAL A 226 7.37 -15.48 29.01
N LYS A 227 8.66 -15.51 28.66
CA LYS A 227 9.72 -16.16 29.46
C LYS A 227 10.23 -15.27 30.59
N ASN A 228 9.94 -13.97 30.55
CA ASN A 228 10.38 -13.01 31.56
C ASN A 228 9.19 -12.17 32.06
N LEU A 229 8.55 -12.61 33.13
CA LEU A 229 7.40 -11.92 33.74
C LEU A 229 7.75 -10.53 34.33
N THR A 230 9.03 -10.20 34.47
CA THR A 230 9.48 -8.87 34.92
C THR A 230 9.77 -7.91 33.76
N TYR A 231 9.67 -8.41 32.52
CA TYR A 231 9.88 -7.62 31.33
C TYR A 231 8.79 -6.56 31.20
N ILE A 232 9.21 -5.30 31.09
CA ILE A 232 8.34 -4.15 30.85
C ILE A 232 8.87 -3.45 29.60
N ARG A 233 8.03 -3.35 28.57
CA ARG A 233 8.37 -2.69 27.32
C ARG A 233 8.04 -1.20 27.41
N LYS A 234 8.92 -0.46 28.08
CA LYS A 234 8.69 0.95 28.44
C LYS A 234 8.59 1.90 27.25
N ALA A 235 9.29 1.59 26.14
CA ALA A 235 9.37 2.50 25.00
C ALA A 235 8.05 2.57 24.23
N LEU A 236 7.30 1.46 24.13
CA LEU A 236 6.12 1.34 23.30
C LEU A 236 4.88 1.88 24.03
N GLU A 237 4.52 3.12 23.72
CA GLU A 237 3.50 3.89 24.43
C GLU A 237 2.21 4.06 23.63
N ASP A 238 2.29 4.01 22.30
CA ASP A 238 1.15 4.23 21.41
C ASP A 238 0.97 3.05 20.46
N ILE A 239 -0.09 2.27 20.67
CA ILE A 239 -0.43 1.13 19.83
C ILE A 239 -1.87 1.29 19.38
N ARG A 240 -2.07 1.36 18.07
CA ARG A 240 -3.39 1.53 17.47
C ARG A 240 -3.74 0.33 16.58
N LEU A 241 -4.77 -0.39 16.98
CA LEU A 241 -5.33 -1.58 16.34
C LEU A 241 -6.82 -1.38 15.98
N ASP A 242 -7.38 -0.18 16.19
CA ASP A 242 -8.75 0.14 15.83
C ASP A 242 -9.04 -0.09 14.34
N GLY A 243 -10.26 -0.54 14.00
CA GLY A 243 -10.61 -0.90 12.63
C GLY A 243 -10.09 -2.27 12.16
N ASN A 244 -9.50 -3.08 13.05
CA ASN A 244 -9.20 -4.49 12.80
C ASN A 244 -10.27 -5.40 13.42
N PRO A 245 -10.49 -6.61 12.88
CA PRO A 245 -11.38 -7.63 13.46
C PRO A 245 -10.80 -8.34 14.71
N ILE A 246 -9.71 -7.84 15.29
CA ILE A 246 -9.09 -8.39 16.49
C ILE A 246 -9.94 -8.08 17.73
N ASN A 247 -10.13 -9.09 18.58
CA ASN A 247 -10.72 -8.91 19.91
C ASN A 247 -9.60 -8.97 20.96
N LEU A 248 -9.27 -7.80 21.54
CA LEU A 248 -8.20 -7.67 22.53
C LEU A 248 -8.50 -8.40 23.85
N SER A 249 -9.78 -8.66 24.18
CA SER A 249 -10.15 -9.36 25.42
C SER A 249 -9.75 -10.84 25.41
N LYS A 250 -9.45 -11.42 24.25
CA LYS A 250 -9.05 -12.83 24.11
C LYS A 250 -7.63 -13.10 24.60
N THR A 251 -6.74 -12.11 24.57
CA THR A 251 -5.31 -12.29 24.88
C THR A 251 -4.72 -11.12 25.69
N PRO A 252 -5.23 -10.83 26.90
CA PRO A 252 -4.76 -9.72 27.73
C PRO A 252 -3.26 -9.77 28.07
N GLN A 253 -2.73 -10.98 28.25
CA GLN A 253 -1.32 -11.25 28.53
C GLN A 253 -0.36 -10.69 27.47
N ALA A 254 -0.83 -10.52 26.23
CA ALA A 254 -0.04 -9.99 25.13
C ALA A 254 0.42 -8.54 25.35
N TYR A 255 -0.25 -7.78 26.21
CA TYR A 255 -0.02 -6.35 26.41
C TYR A 255 0.14 -5.93 27.88
N MET A 256 0.21 -6.88 28.83
CA MET A 256 0.38 -6.57 30.26
C MET A 256 1.72 -5.91 30.62
N CYS A 257 2.74 -6.11 29.80
CA CYS A 257 4.07 -5.51 29.98
C CYS A 257 4.16 -4.07 29.48
N LEU A 258 3.10 -3.53 28.87
CA LEU A 258 3.09 -2.21 28.27
C LEU A 258 2.71 -1.12 29.28
N PRO A 259 3.26 0.10 29.13
CA PRO A 259 2.89 1.24 29.96
C PRO A 259 1.47 1.75 29.69
N ARG A 260 0.91 1.46 28.51
CA ARG A 260 -0.42 1.89 28.06
C ARG A 260 -1.12 0.75 27.31
N LEU A 261 -2.45 0.70 27.43
CA LEU A 261 -3.27 -0.28 26.71
C LEU A 261 -3.33 0.06 25.22
N PRO A 262 -3.28 -0.95 24.32
CA PRO A 262 -3.57 -0.74 22.91
C PRO A 262 -4.99 -0.20 22.69
N VAL A 263 -5.15 0.66 21.70
CA VAL A 263 -6.46 1.13 21.23
C VAL A 263 -7.01 0.10 20.24
N GLY A 264 -8.20 -0.46 20.48
CA GLY A 264 -8.82 -1.44 19.59
C GLY A 264 -10.14 -1.99 20.15
N SER A 265 -10.75 -2.95 19.44
CA SER A 265 -12.02 -3.58 19.87
C SER A 265 -11.81 -4.58 21.01
N LEU A 266 -12.75 -4.60 21.95
CA LEU A 266 -12.81 -5.55 23.07
C LEU A 266 -13.91 -6.60 22.92
N VAL A 267 -14.67 -6.56 21.82
CA VAL A 267 -15.90 -7.34 21.59
C VAL A 267 -15.74 -8.20 20.35
#